data_AF-A0A2E7C0S6-F1
#
_entry.id   AF-A0A2E7C0S6-F1
#
_cell.length_a   1.000
_cell.length_b   1.000
_cell.length_c   1.000
_cell.angle_alpha   90.00
_cell.angle_beta   90.00
_cell.angle_gamma   90.00
#
_symmetry.space_group_name_H-M   'P 1'
#
loop_
_entity.id
_entity.type
_entity.pdbx_description
1 polymer ?
#
loop_
_entity_poly.entity_id
_entity_poly.type
_entity_poly.pdbx_seq_one_letter_code
_entity_poly.pdbx_strand_id
1 'polypeptide(L)'
;MYKFIGIAILASCSALAGCKVQLSSPTGGSIATVSGNYSCAANANCPPIDVNDIFFDETFIAKPAAGYEFTGWKKRQRGLCGGSTKNCRLFTSGFAGNDDLLGFLARPNEVFYLEPVFTRIASGSGDARRCYNTTLMTVNTTVVASYRTTDASGAVVPFEYDQVITGGASFEGKSALKATTDTRASGAAPSTSRSEAYFQPQANQFRVLEYGVEVESFTPEATESRVVFAPQQLERYDLSAGQSYEQRYTVNLRTRVRGFTINDSNTVDRRTTFVGIESVTVPAGQFQACRFQTRETGSDSTTLSEEWFGVGNGMLLKSTADGDTTVLLRASINGASI
;
A
#
# COMPACT_ATOMS: atom_id res chain seq x y z
N MET A 1 -12.64 -3.38 -79.51
CA MET A 1 -12.79 -4.84 -79.30
C MET A 1 -11.73 -5.24 -78.28
N TYR A 2 -11.96 -5.74 -77.06
CA TYR A 2 -13.14 -6.23 -76.33
C TYR A 2 -12.92 -5.95 -74.82
N LYS A 3 -14.03 -5.76 -74.10
CA LYS A 3 -14.19 -5.69 -72.63
C LYS A 3 -13.82 -7.02 -71.94
N PHE A 4 -13.33 -6.97 -70.68
CA PHE A 4 -13.70 -7.84 -69.54
C PHE A 4 -13.20 -7.17 -68.22
N ILE A 5 -14.01 -6.42 -67.47
CA ILE A 5 -14.73 -6.81 -66.24
C ILE A 5 -14.06 -7.94 -65.43
N GLY A 6 -13.36 -7.56 -64.35
CA GLY A 6 -12.97 -8.44 -63.25
C GLY A 6 -13.50 -7.85 -61.94
N ILE A 7 -14.42 -8.57 -61.30
CA ILE A 7 -15.15 -8.23 -60.08
C ILE A 7 -14.18 -8.19 -58.90
N ALA A 8 -14.08 -7.04 -58.23
CA ALA A 8 -13.45 -6.92 -56.92
C ALA A 8 -14.43 -7.41 -55.85
N ILE A 9 -14.15 -8.58 -55.26
CA ILE A 9 -14.79 -9.01 -54.02
C ILE A 9 -14.14 -8.20 -52.89
N LEU A 10 -14.75 -7.05 -52.57
CA LEU A 10 -14.55 -6.40 -51.28
C LEU A 10 -15.22 -7.29 -50.23
N ALA A 11 -14.43 -8.12 -49.57
CA ALA A 11 -14.82 -8.68 -48.28
C ALA A 11 -14.91 -7.50 -47.30
N SER A 12 -16.14 -6.99 -47.09
CA SER A 12 -16.46 -6.11 -45.98
C SER A 12 -16.04 -6.80 -44.68
N CYS A 13 -14.93 -6.36 -44.10
CA CYS A 13 -14.67 -6.53 -42.68
C CYS A 13 -15.76 -5.74 -41.94
N SER A 14 -16.82 -6.43 -41.54
CA SER A 14 -17.81 -5.92 -40.60
C SER A 14 -17.09 -5.57 -39.30
N ALA A 15 -16.73 -4.30 -39.12
CA ALA A 15 -16.34 -3.79 -37.82
C ALA A 15 -17.58 -3.87 -36.92
N LEU A 16 -17.59 -4.83 -36.01
CA LEU A 16 -18.64 -5.01 -35.00
C LEU A 16 -18.86 -3.67 -34.29
N ALA A 17 -20.06 -3.11 -34.43
CA ALA A 17 -20.47 -1.88 -33.78
C ALA A 17 -20.92 -2.23 -32.35
N GLY A 18 -20.21 -1.69 -31.36
CA GLY A 18 -20.48 -1.96 -29.95
C GLY A 18 -19.55 -1.21 -29.02
N CYS A 19 -20.04 -0.85 -27.84
CA CYS A 19 -19.18 -0.48 -26.71
C CYS A 19 -18.30 -1.69 -26.34
N LYS A 20 -17.03 -1.48 -26.01
CA LYS A 20 -16.08 -2.57 -25.75
C LYS A 20 -15.65 -2.62 -24.31
N VAL A 21 -15.59 -3.82 -23.74
CA VAL A 21 -14.93 -4.07 -22.47
C VAL A 21 -13.61 -4.78 -22.74
N GLN A 22 -12.50 -4.06 -22.53
CA GLN A 22 -11.15 -4.59 -22.61
C GLN A 22 -10.75 -5.20 -21.27
N LEU A 23 -10.65 -6.54 -21.25
CA LEU A 23 -10.09 -7.27 -20.12
C LEU A 23 -8.56 -7.29 -20.19
N SER A 24 -7.91 -7.01 -19.07
CA SER A 24 -6.48 -7.22 -18.90
C SER A 24 -6.26 -7.87 -17.55
N SER A 25 -5.49 -8.96 -17.51
CA SER A 25 -5.11 -9.61 -16.26
C SER A 25 -3.59 -9.54 -16.08
N PRO A 26 -3.08 -8.86 -15.05
CA PRO A 26 -1.65 -8.81 -14.80
C PRO A 26 -1.11 -10.17 -14.33
N THR A 27 0.19 -10.26 -14.11
CA THR A 27 0.76 -11.41 -13.41
C THR A 27 0.10 -11.55 -12.02
N GLY A 28 -0.24 -12.78 -11.63
CA GLY A 28 -0.78 -13.07 -10.29
C GLY A 28 -2.22 -13.58 -10.24
N GLY A 29 -2.91 -13.69 -11.37
CA GLY A 29 -4.23 -14.31 -11.42
C GLY A 29 -4.90 -14.14 -12.77
N SER A 30 -6.15 -14.60 -12.86
CA SER A 30 -6.96 -14.57 -14.08
C SER A 30 -8.31 -13.90 -13.81
N ILE A 31 -9.06 -13.60 -14.87
CA ILE A 31 -10.47 -13.17 -14.80
C ILE A 31 -11.34 -14.28 -15.38
N ALA A 32 -12.50 -14.53 -14.79
CA ALA A 32 -13.54 -15.35 -15.40
C ALA A 32 -14.92 -14.81 -15.05
N THR A 33 -15.93 -15.04 -15.89
CA THR A 33 -17.32 -14.75 -15.52
C THR A 33 -17.98 -15.92 -14.80
N VAL A 34 -19.00 -15.63 -14.00
CA VAL A 34 -19.86 -16.65 -13.37
C VAL A 34 -20.49 -17.56 -14.43
N SER A 35 -20.89 -16.99 -15.56
CA SER A 35 -21.47 -17.70 -16.70
C SER A 35 -20.48 -18.63 -17.41
N GLY A 36 -19.17 -18.36 -17.29
CA GLY A 36 -18.12 -19.03 -18.05
C GLY A 36 -17.95 -18.53 -19.49
N ASN A 37 -18.77 -17.57 -19.94
CA ASN A 37 -18.73 -17.04 -21.31
C ASN A 37 -17.42 -16.31 -21.63
N TYR A 38 -16.80 -15.69 -20.62
CA TYR A 38 -15.59 -14.90 -20.80
C TYR A 38 -14.53 -15.31 -19.78
N SER A 39 -13.29 -15.39 -20.26
CA SER A 39 -12.13 -15.61 -19.42
C SER A 39 -10.94 -14.82 -19.93
N CYS A 40 -10.07 -14.43 -19.01
CA CYS A 40 -8.82 -13.79 -19.33
C CYS A 40 -7.69 -14.41 -18.51
N ALA A 41 -6.74 -15.05 -19.19
CA ALA A 41 -5.62 -15.73 -18.55
C ALA A 41 -4.68 -14.74 -17.85
N ALA A 42 -3.86 -15.26 -16.93
CA ALA A 42 -2.86 -14.45 -16.26
C ALA A 42 -1.84 -13.87 -17.21
N ASN A 43 -1.39 -12.65 -16.93
CA ASN A 43 -0.42 -11.91 -17.75
C ASN A 43 -0.86 -11.80 -19.23
N ALA A 44 -2.15 -11.52 -19.46
CA ALA A 44 -2.72 -11.43 -20.79
C ALA A 44 -3.60 -10.18 -20.96
N ASN A 45 -3.59 -9.64 -22.17
CA ASN A 45 -4.61 -8.72 -22.66
C ASN A 45 -5.55 -9.52 -23.55
N CYS A 46 -6.81 -9.62 -23.16
CA CYS A 46 -7.76 -10.51 -23.83
C CYS A 46 -8.52 -9.78 -24.93
N PRO A 47 -9.14 -10.48 -25.88
CA PRO A 47 -9.97 -9.84 -26.88
C PRO A 47 -11.03 -8.95 -26.23
N PRO A 48 -11.28 -7.72 -26.75
CA PRO A 48 -12.37 -6.89 -26.26
C PRO A 48 -13.71 -7.62 -26.39
N ILE A 49 -14.56 -7.48 -25.38
CA ILE A 49 -15.93 -7.98 -25.39
C ILE A 49 -16.82 -6.90 -25.97
N ASP A 50 -17.60 -7.23 -27.00
CA ASP A 50 -18.59 -6.32 -27.56
C ASP A 50 -19.86 -6.32 -26.69
N VAL A 51 -20.28 -5.12 -26.29
CA VAL A 51 -21.50 -4.83 -25.54
C VAL A 51 -22.35 -3.93 -26.42
N ASN A 52 -23.29 -4.54 -27.15
CA ASN A 52 -24.06 -3.89 -28.21
C ASN A 52 -25.58 -3.94 -27.98
N ASP A 53 -26.04 -4.53 -26.87
CA ASP A 53 -27.45 -4.62 -26.53
C ASP A 53 -27.72 -4.42 -25.03
N ILE A 54 -29.01 -4.44 -24.68
CA ILE A 54 -29.52 -4.28 -23.31
C ILE A 54 -29.57 -5.61 -22.53
N PHE A 55 -29.12 -6.71 -23.11
CA PHE A 55 -29.18 -8.06 -22.52
C PHE A 55 -27.84 -8.50 -21.92
N PHE A 56 -26.78 -7.72 -22.10
CA PHE A 56 -25.51 -7.96 -21.43
C PHE A 56 -25.70 -7.93 -19.90
N ASP A 57 -25.37 -9.02 -19.23
CA ASP A 57 -25.35 -9.15 -17.77
C ASP A 57 -24.30 -10.19 -17.39
N GLU A 58 -23.11 -9.72 -17.02
CA GLU A 58 -21.97 -10.57 -16.70
C GLU A 58 -21.38 -10.18 -15.34
N THR A 59 -21.07 -11.19 -14.53
CA THR A 59 -20.37 -11.01 -13.26
C THR A 59 -18.95 -11.54 -13.37
N PHE A 60 -17.99 -10.63 -13.38
CA PHE A 60 -16.57 -10.91 -13.47
C PHE A 60 -15.98 -11.19 -12.08
N ILE A 61 -15.25 -12.30 -12.00
CA ILE A 61 -14.55 -12.80 -10.83
C ILE A 61 -13.05 -12.72 -11.12
N ALA A 62 -12.31 -12.04 -10.25
CA ALA A 62 -10.86 -12.14 -10.22
C ALA A 62 -10.45 -13.42 -9.48
N LYS A 63 -9.67 -14.28 -10.14
CA LYS A 63 -9.18 -15.56 -9.62
C LYS A 63 -7.67 -15.46 -9.38
N PRO A 64 -7.23 -15.20 -8.13
CA PRO A 64 -5.80 -15.15 -7.82
C PRO A 64 -5.12 -16.47 -8.13
N ALA A 65 -3.90 -16.41 -8.65
CA ALA A 65 -3.02 -17.57 -8.75
C ALA A 65 -2.52 -17.98 -7.37
N ALA A 66 -1.98 -19.18 -7.25
CA ALA A 66 -1.34 -19.62 -6.00
C ALA A 66 -0.25 -18.63 -5.58
N GLY A 67 -0.25 -18.25 -4.30
CA GLY A 67 0.68 -17.25 -3.77
C GLY A 67 0.33 -15.80 -4.13
N TYR A 68 -0.89 -15.53 -4.56
CA TYR A 68 -1.41 -14.19 -4.82
C TYR A 68 -2.81 -14.01 -4.23
N GLU A 69 -3.16 -12.77 -3.87
CA GLU A 69 -4.49 -12.35 -3.43
C GLU A 69 -5.05 -11.28 -4.39
N PHE A 70 -6.36 -11.27 -4.56
CA PHE A 70 -7.07 -10.21 -5.28
C PHE A 70 -7.36 -9.08 -4.31
N THR A 71 -6.96 -7.87 -4.69
CA THR A 71 -6.99 -6.71 -3.77
C THR A 71 -7.89 -5.60 -4.28
N GLY A 72 -8.60 -5.84 -5.37
CA GLY A 72 -9.58 -4.92 -5.94
C GLY A 72 -9.38 -4.68 -7.43
N TRP A 73 -10.38 -4.07 -8.07
CA TRP A 73 -10.29 -3.65 -9.46
C TRP A 73 -9.53 -2.34 -9.57
N LYS A 74 -8.67 -2.22 -10.58
CA LYS A 74 -7.80 -1.05 -10.77
C LYS A 74 -8.63 0.21 -11.05
N LYS A 75 -8.45 1.24 -10.21
CA LYS A 75 -9.04 2.57 -10.41
C LYS A 75 -8.30 3.28 -11.54
N ARG A 76 -9.00 3.59 -12.64
CA ARG A 76 -8.47 4.36 -13.77
C ARG A 76 -9.58 5.06 -14.55
N GLN A 77 -9.22 6.00 -15.42
CA GLN A 77 -10.16 6.58 -16.38
C GLN A 77 -10.80 5.48 -17.23
N ARG A 78 -12.14 5.48 -17.32
CA ARG A 78 -12.94 4.42 -17.98
C ARG A 78 -12.72 3.01 -17.38
N GLY A 79 -12.18 2.94 -16.16
CA GLY A 79 -12.05 1.70 -15.40
C GLY A 79 -13.38 1.33 -14.74
N LEU A 80 -13.83 0.11 -14.98
CA LEU A 80 -15.05 -0.44 -14.38
C LEU A 80 -14.73 -1.03 -13.02
N CYS A 81 -15.65 -0.84 -12.06
CA CYS A 81 -15.55 -1.35 -10.68
C CYS A 81 -14.31 -0.89 -9.88
N GLY A 82 -13.59 0.14 -10.36
CA GLY A 82 -12.34 0.61 -9.75
C GLY A 82 -12.45 0.87 -8.25
N GLY A 83 -11.51 0.32 -7.47
CA GLY A 83 -11.47 0.38 -6.01
C GLY A 83 -12.33 -0.66 -5.29
N SER A 84 -13.27 -1.33 -5.99
CA SER A 84 -14.07 -2.40 -5.39
C SER A 84 -13.25 -3.67 -5.20
N THR A 85 -13.36 -4.28 -4.01
CA THR A 85 -12.83 -5.62 -3.68
C THR A 85 -13.82 -6.75 -3.94
N LYS A 86 -15.02 -6.42 -4.45
CA LYS A 86 -16.08 -7.39 -4.76
C LYS A 86 -16.01 -7.84 -6.22
N ASN A 87 -16.70 -8.92 -6.56
CA ASN A 87 -16.96 -9.28 -7.95
C ASN A 87 -17.59 -8.11 -8.71
N CYS A 88 -17.20 -7.92 -9.97
CA CYS A 88 -17.67 -6.81 -10.79
C CYS A 88 -18.83 -7.28 -11.67
N ARG A 89 -20.06 -6.92 -11.31
CA ARG A 89 -21.23 -7.16 -12.18
C ARG A 89 -21.44 -5.98 -13.11
N LEU A 90 -21.49 -6.26 -14.40
CA LEU A 90 -21.77 -5.31 -15.46
C LEU A 90 -23.05 -5.74 -16.16
N PHE A 91 -24.03 -4.83 -16.23
CA PHE A 91 -25.32 -5.13 -16.85
C PHE A 91 -25.87 -3.92 -17.60
N THR A 92 -26.59 -4.16 -18.69
CA THR A 92 -27.18 -3.12 -19.56
C THR A 92 -28.71 -3.13 -19.57
N SER A 93 -29.35 -4.02 -18.79
CA SER A 93 -30.82 -4.13 -18.71
C SER A 93 -31.52 -2.86 -18.25
N GLY A 94 -30.81 -1.96 -17.55
CA GLY A 94 -31.31 -0.64 -17.15
C GLY A 94 -31.24 0.44 -18.24
N PHE A 95 -30.76 0.13 -19.45
CA PHE A 95 -30.54 1.14 -20.50
C PHE A 95 -31.79 1.38 -21.36
N ALA A 96 -32.80 0.52 -21.23
CA ALA A 96 -34.04 0.63 -21.99
C ALA A 96 -34.73 2.00 -21.74
N GLY A 97 -35.03 2.72 -22.82
CA GLY A 97 -35.67 4.03 -22.77
C GLY A 97 -34.74 5.20 -22.37
N ASN A 98 -33.42 4.98 -22.31
CA ASN A 98 -32.43 6.02 -22.07
C ASN A 98 -31.50 6.17 -23.30
N ASP A 99 -31.78 7.16 -24.14
CA ASP A 99 -31.07 7.37 -25.41
C ASP A 99 -29.57 7.65 -25.25
N ASP A 100 -29.16 8.27 -24.14
CA ASP A 100 -27.74 8.53 -23.85
C ASP A 100 -27.00 7.22 -23.55
N LEU A 101 -27.59 6.34 -22.73
CA LEU A 101 -27.02 5.04 -22.39
C LEU A 101 -27.04 4.07 -23.59
N LEU A 102 -28.11 4.07 -24.37
CA LEU A 102 -28.19 3.34 -25.64
C LEU A 102 -27.16 3.87 -26.65
N GLY A 103 -26.90 5.19 -26.63
CA GLY A 103 -25.88 5.84 -27.44
C GLY A 103 -24.46 5.35 -27.14
N PHE A 104 -24.16 4.91 -25.91
CA PHE A 104 -22.89 4.25 -25.62
C PHE A 104 -22.77 2.88 -26.29
N LEU A 105 -23.84 2.07 -26.27
CA LEU A 105 -23.87 0.75 -26.90
C LEU A 105 -23.65 0.83 -28.42
N ALA A 106 -24.08 1.92 -29.06
CA ALA A 106 -23.94 2.13 -30.49
C ALA A 106 -22.55 2.66 -30.93
N ARG A 107 -21.65 3.01 -29.99
CA ARG A 107 -20.35 3.62 -30.30
C ARG A 107 -19.23 2.57 -30.41
N PRO A 108 -18.71 2.25 -31.62
CA PRO A 108 -17.71 1.20 -31.83
C PRO A 108 -16.33 1.47 -31.23
N ASN A 109 -16.05 2.74 -30.91
CA ASN A 109 -14.75 3.20 -30.43
C ASN A 109 -14.72 3.43 -28.92
N GLU A 110 -15.83 3.20 -28.22
CA GLU A 110 -15.88 3.39 -26.78
C GLU A 110 -15.32 2.14 -26.08
N VAL A 111 -14.19 2.29 -25.39
CA VAL A 111 -13.52 1.19 -24.68
C VAL A 111 -13.50 1.50 -23.19
N PHE A 112 -14.12 0.59 -22.42
CA PHE A 112 -14.01 0.51 -20.99
C PHE A 112 -13.08 -0.61 -20.59
N TYR A 113 -12.58 -0.52 -19.37
CA TYR A 113 -11.47 -1.33 -18.93
C TYR A 113 -11.79 -2.07 -17.65
N LEU A 114 -11.42 -3.34 -17.59
CA LEU A 114 -11.52 -4.14 -16.38
C LEU A 114 -10.20 -4.88 -16.14
N GLU A 115 -9.51 -4.48 -15.08
CA GLU A 115 -8.19 -5.02 -14.70
C GLU A 115 -8.16 -5.25 -13.18
N PRO A 116 -7.95 -6.47 -12.69
CA PRO A 116 -7.79 -6.75 -11.27
C PRO A 116 -6.38 -6.37 -10.82
N VAL A 117 -6.24 -6.04 -9.54
CA VAL A 117 -4.96 -5.90 -8.87
C VAL A 117 -4.70 -7.18 -8.07
N PHE A 118 -3.62 -7.88 -8.41
CA PHE A 118 -3.14 -9.04 -7.65
C PHE A 118 -1.87 -8.67 -6.91
N THR A 119 -1.82 -8.99 -5.62
CA THR A 119 -0.60 -8.83 -4.80
C THR A 119 -0.11 -10.22 -4.41
N ARG A 120 1.21 -10.44 -4.37
CA ARG A 120 1.75 -11.70 -3.85
C ARG A 120 1.32 -11.89 -2.40
N ILE A 121 0.72 -13.02 -2.09
CA ILE A 121 0.61 -13.51 -0.73
C ILE A 121 2.04 -13.89 -0.34
N ALA A 122 2.51 -13.18 0.66
CA ALA A 122 3.84 -13.35 1.17
C ALA A 122 3.99 -14.77 1.74
N SER A 123 4.96 -15.53 1.23
CA SER A 123 5.24 -16.90 1.65
C SER A 123 6.63 -16.94 2.30
N GLY A 124 6.66 -17.23 3.58
CA GLY A 124 7.87 -17.34 4.37
C GLY A 124 7.70 -18.34 5.51
N SER A 125 8.70 -18.40 6.39
CA SER A 125 8.65 -19.22 7.60
C SER A 125 9.09 -18.39 8.81
N GLY A 126 8.74 -18.85 10.03
CA GLY A 126 9.17 -18.23 11.27
C GLY A 126 8.04 -17.61 12.10
N ASP A 127 8.45 -16.95 13.19
CA ASP A 127 7.60 -16.30 14.19
C ASP A 127 8.05 -14.84 14.33
N ALA A 128 7.13 -13.90 14.13
CA ALA A 128 7.36 -12.46 14.19
C ALA A 128 7.90 -11.99 15.55
N ARG A 129 7.67 -12.76 16.62
CA ARG A 129 8.18 -12.45 17.96
C ARG A 129 9.69 -12.37 18.00
N ARG A 130 10.38 -13.01 17.05
CA ARG A 130 11.84 -12.94 16.93
C ARG A 130 12.38 -11.54 16.62
N CYS A 131 11.53 -10.63 16.15
CA CYS A 131 11.89 -9.22 15.90
C CYS A 131 11.25 -8.25 16.89
N TYR A 132 10.50 -8.76 17.88
CA TYR A 132 10.03 -7.96 19.01
C TYR A 132 11.15 -7.80 20.04
N ASN A 133 11.73 -6.60 20.12
CA ASN A 133 12.80 -6.31 21.09
C ASN A 133 12.29 -5.43 22.22
N THR A 134 12.11 -6.01 23.41
CA THR A 134 11.67 -5.29 24.62
C THR A 134 12.61 -4.17 25.06
N THR A 135 13.90 -4.26 24.73
CA THR A 135 14.86 -3.19 25.03
C THR A 135 14.44 -1.90 24.33
N LEU A 136 13.99 -1.94 23.07
CA LEU A 136 13.54 -0.74 22.34
C LEU A 136 12.32 -0.04 22.96
N MET A 137 11.66 -0.68 23.92
CA MET A 137 10.48 -0.16 24.63
C MET A 137 10.73 0.00 26.13
N THR A 138 11.99 0.02 26.56
CA THR A 138 12.37 0.18 27.97
C THR A 138 12.85 1.60 28.22
N VAL A 139 12.42 2.21 29.32
CA VAL A 139 12.85 3.56 29.75
C VAL A 139 14.36 3.65 29.82
N ASN A 140 14.91 4.80 29.42
CA ASN A 140 16.34 5.10 29.27
C ASN A 140 17.05 4.34 28.15
N THR A 141 16.33 3.61 27.30
CA THR A 141 16.93 3.04 26.10
C THR A 141 17.29 4.16 25.14
N THR A 142 18.54 4.13 24.67
CA THR A 142 19.05 5.03 23.64
C THR A 142 19.27 4.27 22.34
N VAL A 143 18.87 4.88 21.23
CA VAL A 143 19.12 4.35 19.89
C VAL A 143 19.77 5.43 19.06
N VAL A 144 20.89 5.11 18.43
CA VAL A 144 21.54 5.99 17.46
C VAL A 144 21.58 5.23 16.15
N ALA A 145 21.01 5.81 15.08
CA ALA A 145 20.96 5.15 13.79
C ALA A 145 21.20 6.13 12.64
N SER A 146 21.78 5.62 11.57
CA SER A 146 21.97 6.33 10.30
C SER A 146 21.36 5.51 9.18
N TYR A 147 20.57 6.17 8.35
CA TYR A 147 19.85 5.60 7.24
C TYR A 147 20.11 6.41 5.97
N ARG A 148 19.72 5.81 4.86
CA ARG A 148 19.66 6.47 3.57
C ARG A 148 18.35 6.10 2.89
N THR A 149 17.58 7.11 2.51
CA THR A 149 16.42 6.96 1.63
C THR A 149 16.83 7.29 0.20
N THR A 150 16.37 6.48 -0.75
CA THR A 150 16.43 6.74 -2.19
C THR A 150 15.00 6.83 -2.69
N ASP A 151 14.61 7.97 -3.25
CA ASP A 151 13.24 8.16 -3.75
C ASP A 151 13.04 7.55 -5.14
N ALA A 152 11.80 7.56 -5.62
CA ALA A 152 11.45 7.06 -6.96
C ALA A 152 12.19 7.77 -8.12
N SER A 153 12.71 8.98 -7.92
CA SER A 153 13.52 9.71 -8.91
C SER A 153 15.00 9.33 -8.87
N GLY A 154 15.42 8.57 -7.85
CA GLY A 154 16.81 8.23 -7.57
C GLY A 154 17.53 9.26 -6.70
N ALA A 155 16.84 10.27 -6.18
CA ALA A 155 17.43 11.22 -5.25
C ALA A 155 17.71 10.54 -3.91
N VAL A 156 18.86 10.87 -3.32
CA VAL A 156 19.37 10.18 -2.13
C VAL A 156 19.44 11.15 -0.97
N VAL A 157 18.79 10.79 0.15
CA VAL A 157 18.77 11.56 1.39
C VAL A 157 19.29 10.70 2.54
N PRO A 158 20.54 10.90 2.97
CA PRO A 158 21.04 10.34 4.22
C PRO A 158 20.51 11.11 5.42
N PHE A 159 20.12 10.39 6.46
CA PHE A 159 19.71 10.98 7.73
C PHE A 159 20.20 10.17 8.92
N GLU A 160 20.39 10.86 10.03
CA GLU A 160 20.75 10.26 11.32
C GLU A 160 19.67 10.61 12.33
N TYR A 161 19.38 9.70 13.25
CA TYR A 161 18.58 10.04 14.40
C TYR A 161 19.14 9.51 15.71
N ASP A 162 18.92 10.29 16.76
CA ASP A 162 19.16 9.95 18.16
C ASP A 162 17.81 9.84 18.85
N GLN A 163 17.51 8.68 19.44
CA GLN A 163 16.25 8.41 20.12
C GLN A 163 16.47 8.03 21.57
N VAL A 164 15.60 8.53 22.46
CA VAL A 164 15.55 8.14 23.87
C VAL A 164 14.12 7.78 24.29
N ILE A 165 13.97 6.67 25.01
CA ILE A 165 12.69 6.27 25.60
C ILE A 165 12.56 6.82 27.00
N THR A 166 11.47 7.54 27.27
CA THR A 166 11.12 8.07 28.59
C THR A 166 9.77 7.53 29.06
N GLY A 167 9.61 7.42 30.38
CA GLY A 167 8.36 7.01 31.02
C GLY A 167 7.60 8.19 31.63
N GLY A 168 6.39 7.93 32.13
CA GLY A 168 5.59 8.92 32.84
C GLY A 168 4.90 9.95 31.94
N ALA A 169 4.90 9.75 30.63
CA ALA A 169 4.17 10.60 29.69
C ALA A 169 2.66 10.26 29.69
N SER A 170 1.87 11.19 29.18
CA SER A 170 0.46 10.97 28.88
C SER A 170 0.11 11.57 27.52
N PHE A 171 -0.72 10.88 26.76
CA PHE A 171 -1.21 11.35 25.47
C PHE A 171 -2.72 11.08 25.36
N GLU A 172 -3.51 12.11 25.08
CA GLU A 172 -4.99 12.01 25.03
C GLU A 172 -5.59 11.35 26.30
N GLY A 173 -5.05 11.70 27.48
CA GLY A 173 -5.49 11.16 28.77
C GLY A 173 -5.04 9.72 29.08
N LYS A 174 -4.28 9.07 28.19
CA LYS A 174 -3.74 7.73 28.40
C LYS A 174 -2.28 7.81 28.86
N SER A 175 -1.88 6.99 29.83
CA SER A 175 -0.47 6.83 30.21
C SER A 175 0.31 6.15 29.07
N ALA A 176 1.48 6.69 28.74
CA ALA A 176 2.30 6.23 27.62
C ALA A 176 3.79 6.27 27.97
N LEU A 177 4.56 5.45 27.25
CA LEU A 177 5.98 5.73 27.02
C LEU A 177 6.10 6.75 25.90
N LYS A 178 7.19 7.51 25.92
CA LYS A 178 7.51 8.51 24.90
C LYS A 178 8.88 8.24 24.31
N ALA A 179 8.95 8.05 22.99
CA ALA A 179 10.19 8.03 22.23
C ALA A 179 10.42 9.45 21.68
N THR A 180 11.44 10.15 22.20
CA THR A 180 11.88 11.43 21.63
C THR A 180 13.01 11.14 20.67
N THR A 181 12.87 11.55 19.42
CA THR A 181 13.79 11.29 18.32
C THR A 181 14.21 12.59 17.65
N ASP A 182 15.50 12.93 17.76
CA ASP A 182 16.11 14.05 17.05
C ASP A 182 16.68 13.56 15.72
N THR A 183 16.15 14.04 14.59
CA THR A 183 16.55 13.64 13.25
C THR A 183 17.31 14.75 12.53
N ARG A 184 18.39 14.39 11.84
CA ARG A 184 19.20 15.28 11.00
C ARG A 184 19.33 14.67 9.62
N ALA A 185 18.65 15.24 8.64
CA ALA A 185 18.80 14.88 7.24
C ALA A 185 19.82 15.79 6.56
N SER A 186 20.61 15.22 5.66
CA SER A 186 21.60 15.94 4.87
C SER A 186 21.39 15.67 3.38
N GLY A 187 22.06 16.42 2.52
CA GLY A 187 21.91 16.33 1.06
C GLY A 187 21.32 17.60 0.45
N ALA A 188 20.49 17.45 -0.59
CA ALA A 188 20.00 18.57 -1.39
C ALA A 188 19.02 19.50 -0.64
N ALA A 189 18.31 18.98 0.37
CA ALA A 189 17.41 19.74 1.24
C ALA A 189 17.66 19.32 2.70
N PRO A 190 18.73 19.83 3.34
CA PRO A 190 19.04 19.47 4.71
C PRO A 190 17.91 19.92 5.64
N SER A 191 17.58 19.07 6.61
CA SER A 191 16.52 19.35 7.58
C SER A 191 16.89 18.81 8.96
N THR A 192 16.32 19.44 9.97
CA THR A 192 16.39 19.00 11.36
C THR A 192 14.99 18.99 11.93
N SER A 193 14.67 17.92 12.64
CA SER A 193 13.37 17.75 13.28
C SER A 193 13.50 17.00 14.59
N ARG A 194 12.51 17.18 15.45
CA ARG A 194 12.29 16.40 16.67
C ARG A 194 10.92 15.77 16.55
N SER A 195 10.83 14.46 16.76
CA SER A 195 9.56 13.77 16.90
C SER A 195 9.41 13.16 18.29
N GLU A 196 8.18 13.13 18.78
CA GLU A 196 7.79 12.50 20.03
C GLU A 196 6.67 11.50 19.75
N ALA A 197 6.99 10.22 19.73
CA ALA A 197 6.01 9.15 19.54
C ALA A 197 5.52 8.62 20.90
N TYR A 198 4.20 8.52 21.06
CA TYR A 198 3.55 8.09 22.30
C TYR A 198 2.94 6.71 22.12
N PHE A 199 3.37 5.74 22.92
CA PHE A 199 2.98 4.34 22.74
C PHE A 199 2.91 3.57 24.06
N GLN A 200 2.26 2.42 24.03
CA GLN A 200 2.13 1.49 25.15
C GLN A 200 2.49 0.07 24.69
N PRO A 201 3.63 -0.50 25.15
CA PRO A 201 3.98 -1.88 24.87
C PRO A 201 3.09 -2.84 25.67
N GLN A 202 2.63 -3.90 25.03
CA GLN A 202 1.95 -5.04 25.66
C GLN A 202 2.84 -6.26 25.52
N ALA A 203 3.95 -6.28 26.26
CA ALA A 203 5.02 -7.27 26.10
C ALA A 203 4.54 -8.73 26.18
N ASN A 204 3.62 -9.03 27.10
CA ASN A 204 3.04 -10.38 27.25
C ASN A 204 2.23 -10.85 26.04
N GLN A 205 1.80 -9.92 25.18
CA GLN A 205 1.05 -10.20 23.96
C GLN A 205 1.90 -9.99 22.70
N PHE A 206 3.14 -9.51 22.83
CA PHE A 206 4.00 -9.09 21.71
C PHE A 206 3.31 -8.06 20.82
N ARG A 207 2.71 -7.03 21.43
CA ARG A 207 2.00 -5.95 20.74
C ARG A 207 2.49 -4.59 21.19
N VAL A 208 2.30 -3.59 20.34
CA VAL A 208 2.50 -2.18 20.67
C VAL A 208 1.25 -1.40 20.26
N LEU A 209 0.76 -0.56 21.16
CA LEU A 209 -0.32 0.37 20.91
C LEU A 209 0.28 1.76 20.71
N GLU A 210 0.15 2.32 19.51
CA GLU A 210 0.63 3.67 19.19
C GLU A 210 -0.53 4.66 19.25
N TYR A 211 -0.37 5.70 20.08
CA TYR A 211 -1.43 6.68 20.33
C TYR A 211 -1.34 7.88 19.39
N GLY A 212 -0.12 8.27 19.02
CA GLY A 212 0.10 9.43 18.18
C GLY A 212 1.56 9.86 18.18
N VAL A 213 1.84 10.88 17.38
CA VAL A 213 3.18 11.45 17.20
C VAL A 213 3.06 12.96 17.13
N GLU A 214 3.96 13.66 17.82
CA GLU A 214 4.17 15.10 17.65
C GLU A 214 5.51 15.31 16.93
N VAL A 215 5.55 16.20 15.94
CA VAL A 215 6.74 16.47 15.14
C VAL A 215 6.95 17.97 15.05
N GLU A 216 8.14 18.41 15.43
CA GLU A 216 8.63 19.76 15.23
C GLU A 216 9.74 19.72 14.19
N SER A 217 9.54 20.37 13.05
CA SER A 217 10.61 20.63 12.08
C SER A 217 11.18 22.01 12.34
N PHE A 218 12.50 22.18 12.28
CA PHE A 218 13.18 23.45 12.53
C PHE A 218 13.73 24.09 11.24
N THR A 219 14.09 23.26 10.27
CA THR A 219 14.65 23.68 8.98
C THR A 219 13.97 22.92 7.83
N PRO A 220 13.68 23.56 6.69
CA PRO A 220 13.94 24.98 6.36
C PRO A 220 12.95 25.96 7.03
N GLU A 221 11.84 25.49 7.57
CA GLU A 221 10.85 26.31 8.29
C GLU A 221 10.35 25.61 9.54
N ALA A 222 9.98 26.40 10.56
CA ALA A 222 9.38 25.89 11.77
C ALA A 222 7.94 25.42 11.52
N THR A 223 7.70 24.12 11.69
CA THR A 223 6.37 23.51 11.58
C THR A 223 6.12 22.56 12.74
N GLU A 224 4.94 22.64 13.34
CA GLU A 224 4.49 21.70 14.38
C GLU A 224 3.37 20.83 13.82
N SER A 225 3.52 19.52 13.85
CA SER A 225 2.49 18.57 13.45
C SER A 225 2.15 17.66 14.62
N ARG A 226 0.86 17.41 14.83
CA ARG A 226 0.33 16.51 15.84
C ARG A 226 -0.59 15.51 15.18
N VAL A 227 -0.27 14.23 15.33
CA VAL A 227 -1.01 13.10 14.81
C VAL A 227 -1.62 12.34 15.98
N VAL A 228 -2.93 12.06 15.90
CA VAL A 228 -3.64 11.22 16.86
C VAL A 228 -4.29 10.05 16.14
N PHE A 229 -4.03 8.83 16.60
CA PHE A 229 -4.64 7.61 16.10
C PHE A 229 -5.88 7.23 16.93
N ALA A 230 -7.05 7.11 16.28
CA ALA A 230 -8.33 6.82 16.93
C ALA A 230 -9.11 5.66 16.24
N PRO A 231 -9.24 4.47 16.85
CA PRO A 231 -8.50 4.02 18.03
C PRO A 231 -6.98 4.00 17.75
N GLN A 232 -6.19 3.75 18.80
CA GLN A 232 -4.75 3.64 18.67
C GLN A 232 -4.33 2.66 17.56
N GLN A 233 -3.27 2.98 16.84
CA GLN A 233 -2.68 2.07 15.86
C GLN A 233 -2.08 0.86 16.59
N LEU A 234 -2.29 -0.34 16.04
CA LEU A 234 -1.88 -1.60 16.64
C LEU A 234 -0.77 -2.25 15.83
N GLU A 235 0.38 -2.46 16.45
CA GLU A 235 1.46 -3.30 15.92
C GLU A 235 1.43 -4.68 16.59
N ARG A 236 1.46 -5.75 15.79
CA ARG A 236 1.45 -7.14 16.28
C ARG A 236 2.68 -7.91 15.82
N TYR A 237 3.35 -8.52 16.78
CA TYR A 237 4.48 -9.42 16.56
C TYR A 237 4.15 -10.86 16.98
N ASP A 238 2.91 -11.14 17.41
CA ASP A 238 2.41 -12.48 17.73
C ASP A 238 1.89 -13.25 16.50
N LEU A 239 2.52 -13.05 15.34
CA LEU A 239 2.12 -13.60 14.04
C LEU A 239 3.06 -14.73 13.59
N SER A 240 2.49 -15.81 13.07
CA SER A 240 3.21 -16.81 12.28
C SER A 240 3.32 -16.36 10.83
N ALA A 241 4.33 -16.85 10.10
CA ALA A 241 4.52 -16.47 8.70
C ALA A 241 3.25 -16.70 7.85
N GLY A 242 2.93 -15.72 7.00
CA GLY A 242 1.71 -15.67 6.19
C GLY A 242 0.45 -15.21 6.95
N GLN A 243 0.50 -15.05 8.27
CA GLN A 243 -0.64 -14.51 9.02
C GLN A 243 -0.75 -13.00 8.86
N SER A 244 -1.99 -12.54 8.75
CA SER A 244 -2.34 -11.13 8.69
C SER A 244 -3.30 -10.75 9.82
N TYR A 245 -3.34 -9.46 10.13
CA TYR A 245 -4.43 -8.86 10.88
C TYR A 245 -4.87 -7.56 10.20
N GLU A 246 -6.10 -7.17 10.48
CA GLU A 246 -6.69 -5.95 9.94
C GLU A 246 -7.11 -5.03 11.09
N GLN A 247 -6.98 -3.73 10.85
CA GLN A 247 -7.40 -2.69 11.76
C GLN A 247 -7.96 -1.51 10.96
N ARG A 248 -9.09 -0.98 11.40
CA ARG A 248 -9.59 0.33 10.96
C ARG A 248 -9.33 1.36 12.05
N TYR A 249 -8.72 2.49 11.70
CA TYR A 249 -8.53 3.63 12.59
C TYR A 249 -8.52 4.95 11.83
N THR A 250 -8.71 6.05 12.55
CA THR A 250 -8.68 7.41 12.02
C THR A 250 -7.37 8.08 12.41
N VAL A 251 -6.71 8.69 11.44
CA VAL A 251 -5.55 9.55 11.62
C VAL A 251 -6.06 10.99 11.65
N ASN A 252 -5.98 11.64 12.82
CA ASN A 252 -6.30 13.05 12.95
C ASN A 252 -5.00 13.85 12.99
N LEU A 253 -4.75 14.61 11.93
CA LEU A 253 -3.57 15.44 11.77
C LEU A 253 -3.92 16.90 12.05
N ARG A 254 -3.13 17.54 12.89
CA ARG A 254 -3.13 18.99 13.07
C ARG A 254 -1.74 19.51 12.78
N THR A 255 -1.62 20.39 11.79
CA THR A 255 -0.36 21.02 11.43
C THR A 255 -0.45 22.53 11.64
N ARG A 256 0.60 23.11 12.23
CA ARG A 256 0.74 24.54 12.46
C ARG A 256 1.96 25.05 11.70
N VAL A 257 1.73 25.99 10.79
CA VAL A 257 2.79 26.64 9.99
C VAL A 257 2.52 28.13 9.95
N ARG A 258 3.52 28.95 10.31
CA ARG A 258 3.43 30.43 10.27
C ARG A 258 2.17 30.99 10.96
N GLY A 259 1.76 30.37 12.07
CA GLY A 259 0.57 30.77 12.84
C GLY A 259 -0.77 30.25 12.33
N PHE A 260 -0.82 29.67 11.12
CA PHE A 260 -2.02 29.03 10.59
C PHE A 260 -2.13 27.59 11.10
N THR A 261 -3.34 27.17 11.45
CA THR A 261 -3.65 25.78 11.84
C THR A 261 -4.43 25.12 10.72
N ILE A 262 -3.94 23.98 10.26
CA ILE A 262 -4.59 23.11 9.27
C ILE A 262 -4.94 21.82 10.01
N ASN A 263 -6.19 21.39 9.91
CA ASN A 263 -6.64 20.11 10.44
C ASN A 263 -7.05 19.21 9.27
N ASP A 264 -6.67 17.96 9.36
CA ASP A 264 -7.04 16.92 8.41
C ASP A 264 -7.41 15.64 9.17
N SER A 265 -8.28 14.82 8.58
CA SER A 265 -8.73 13.57 9.19
C SER A 265 -8.99 12.55 8.10
N ASN A 266 -8.31 11.41 8.20
CA ASN A 266 -8.44 10.32 7.24
C ASN A 266 -8.71 9.00 7.97
N THR A 267 -9.67 8.23 7.47
CA THR A 267 -9.93 6.87 7.98
C THR A 267 -9.12 5.88 7.16
N VAL A 268 -8.33 5.07 7.84
CA VAL A 268 -7.41 4.10 7.27
C VAL A 268 -7.90 2.69 7.57
N ASP A 269 -8.09 1.90 6.53
CA ASP A 269 -8.19 0.45 6.59
C ASP A 269 -6.79 -0.15 6.38
N ARG A 270 -6.21 -0.69 7.44
CA ARG A 270 -4.87 -1.27 7.42
C ARG A 270 -4.91 -2.78 7.52
N ARG A 271 -4.19 -3.46 6.63
CA ARG A 271 -3.89 -4.90 6.70
C ARG A 271 -2.38 -5.09 6.79
N THR A 272 -1.92 -5.67 7.89
CA THR A 272 -0.50 -6.00 8.08
C THR A 272 -0.33 -7.51 8.05
N THR A 273 0.62 -7.98 7.23
CA THR A 273 0.95 -9.38 7.06
C THR A 273 2.40 -9.61 7.46
N PHE A 274 2.64 -10.53 8.40
CA PHE A 274 3.99 -11.02 8.63
C PHE A 274 4.33 -12.04 7.54
N VAL A 275 5.25 -11.67 6.66
CA VAL A 275 5.64 -12.49 5.51
C VAL A 275 6.42 -13.72 5.96
N GLY A 276 7.36 -13.51 6.88
CA GLY A 276 8.30 -14.51 7.35
C GLY A 276 9.67 -13.90 7.62
N ILE A 277 10.62 -14.77 7.90
CA ILE A 277 12.02 -14.39 8.13
C ILE A 277 12.84 -14.67 6.87
N GLU A 278 13.62 -13.69 6.44
CA GLU A 278 14.56 -13.83 5.32
C GLU A 278 15.89 -13.13 5.61
N SER A 279 16.93 -13.50 4.83
CA SER A 279 18.20 -12.81 4.89
C SER A 279 18.15 -11.50 4.11
N VAL A 280 18.57 -10.41 4.75
CA VAL A 280 18.63 -9.08 4.13
C VAL A 280 20.07 -8.57 4.24
N THR A 281 20.59 -8.05 3.12
CA THR A 281 21.88 -7.36 3.09
C THR A 281 21.64 -5.87 2.95
N VAL A 282 22.18 -5.09 3.88
CA VAL A 282 22.17 -3.63 3.89
C VAL A 282 23.62 -3.14 4.11
N PRO A 283 23.93 -1.85 3.92
CA PRO A 283 25.28 -1.34 4.18
C PRO A 283 25.80 -1.61 5.60
N ALA A 284 24.91 -1.70 6.61
CA ALA A 284 25.27 -2.06 7.97
C ALA A 284 25.72 -3.54 8.14
N GLY A 285 25.45 -4.42 7.17
CA GLY A 285 25.79 -5.84 7.23
C GLY A 285 24.70 -6.77 6.69
N GLN A 286 24.89 -8.07 6.94
CA GLN A 286 23.92 -9.11 6.60
C GLN A 286 23.17 -9.55 7.86
N PHE A 287 21.83 -9.55 7.77
CA PHE A 287 20.95 -9.85 8.89
C PHE A 287 19.93 -10.92 8.51
N GLN A 288 19.37 -11.58 9.53
CA GLN A 288 18.06 -12.23 9.43
C GLN A 288 17.01 -11.19 9.83
N ALA A 289 15.93 -11.07 9.05
CA ALA A 289 14.93 -10.02 9.25
C ALA A 289 13.51 -10.56 9.14
N CYS A 290 12.62 -10.10 10.02
CA CYS A 290 11.19 -10.27 9.86
C CYS A 290 10.71 -9.29 8.81
N ARG A 291 10.18 -9.79 7.70
CA ARG A 291 9.53 -8.97 6.69
C ARG A 291 8.05 -8.83 7.03
N PHE A 292 7.59 -7.60 7.09
CA PHE A 292 6.18 -7.24 7.17
C PHE A 292 5.77 -6.55 5.89
N GLN A 293 4.56 -6.84 5.44
CA GLN A 293 3.91 -6.15 4.35
C GLN A 293 2.66 -5.48 4.91
N THR A 294 2.54 -4.17 4.71
CA THR A 294 1.43 -3.38 5.20
C THR A 294 0.72 -2.75 4.00
N ARG A 295 -0.58 -2.98 3.92
CA ARG A 295 -1.48 -2.33 2.98
C ARG A 295 -2.35 -1.36 3.76
N GLU A 296 -2.34 -0.10 3.35
CA GLU A 296 -3.19 0.94 3.92
C GLU A 296 -4.09 1.51 2.83
N THR A 297 -5.39 1.46 3.05
CA THR A 297 -6.40 2.08 2.19
C THR A 297 -7.00 3.27 2.92
N GLY A 298 -6.71 4.48 2.43
CA GLY A 298 -7.33 5.72 2.87
C GLY A 298 -8.47 6.16 1.96
N SER A 299 -8.91 7.41 2.09
CA SER A 299 -9.96 8.01 1.24
C SER A 299 -9.66 7.95 -0.27
N ASP A 300 -8.42 8.24 -0.66
CA ASP A 300 -8.09 8.54 -2.05
C ASP A 300 -7.18 7.52 -2.72
N SER A 301 -6.37 6.81 -1.92
CA SER A 301 -5.34 5.90 -2.38
C SER A 301 -5.24 4.63 -1.53
N THR A 302 -4.56 3.64 -2.09
CA THR A 302 -4.09 2.47 -1.35
C THR A 302 -2.59 2.39 -1.51
N THR A 303 -1.87 2.42 -0.40
CA THR A 303 -0.42 2.31 -0.34
C THR A 303 -0.04 0.90 0.11
N LEU A 304 1.03 0.37 -0.48
CA LEU A 304 1.66 -0.88 -0.08
C LEU A 304 3.09 -0.57 0.36
N SER A 305 3.40 -0.90 1.61
CA SER A 305 4.74 -0.80 2.15
C SER A 305 5.26 -2.16 2.59
N GLU A 306 6.57 -2.32 2.56
CA GLU A 306 7.26 -3.48 3.12
C GLU A 306 8.38 -3.00 4.04
N GLU A 307 8.52 -3.67 5.18
CA GLU A 307 9.48 -3.34 6.21
C GLU A 307 10.20 -4.60 6.70
N TRP A 308 11.50 -4.46 6.96
CA TRP A 308 12.35 -5.55 7.42
C TRP A 308 12.94 -5.18 8.77
N PHE A 309 12.50 -5.84 9.83
CA PHE A 309 13.02 -5.65 11.18
C PHE A 309 14.02 -6.74 11.55
N GLY A 310 15.17 -6.37 12.11
CA GLY A 310 16.22 -7.34 12.44
C GLY A 310 15.79 -8.33 13.51
N VAL A 311 16.07 -9.62 13.30
CA VAL A 311 15.87 -10.66 14.30
C VAL A 311 16.79 -10.40 15.49
N GLY A 312 16.23 -10.43 16.70
CA GLY A 312 16.92 -10.19 17.97
C GLY A 312 17.07 -8.72 18.34
N ASN A 313 17.34 -7.84 17.37
CA ASN A 313 17.52 -6.41 17.65
C ASN A 313 16.26 -5.55 17.42
N GLY A 314 15.32 -6.00 16.58
CA GLY A 314 14.06 -5.29 16.28
C GLY A 314 14.21 -3.97 15.53
N MET A 315 15.41 -3.64 15.06
CA MET A 315 15.68 -2.40 14.34
C MET A 315 15.21 -2.50 12.90
N LEU A 316 14.67 -1.41 12.35
CA LEU A 316 14.35 -1.31 10.93
C LEU A 316 15.66 -1.40 10.12
N LEU A 317 15.77 -2.41 9.27
CA LEU A 317 16.94 -2.61 8.41
C LEU A 317 16.69 -2.02 7.03
N LYS A 318 15.47 -2.21 6.52
CA LYS A 318 15.04 -1.76 5.21
C LYS A 318 13.55 -1.45 5.22
N SER A 319 13.13 -0.46 4.46
CA SER A 319 11.73 -0.29 4.07
C SER A 319 11.59 0.08 2.61
N THR A 320 10.45 -0.24 2.01
CA THR A 320 10.06 0.19 0.67
C THR A 320 8.61 0.63 0.65
N ALA A 321 8.30 1.80 0.10
CA ALA A 321 6.93 2.30 -0.07
C ALA A 321 6.90 3.29 -1.24
N ASP A 322 5.90 3.20 -2.10
CA ASP A 322 5.66 4.17 -3.20
C ASP A 322 6.87 4.50 -4.10
N GLY A 323 7.80 3.54 -4.26
CA GLY A 323 9.03 3.69 -5.05
C GLY A 323 10.25 4.13 -4.23
N ASP A 324 10.04 4.60 -3.00
CA ASP A 324 11.09 4.97 -2.08
C ASP A 324 11.67 3.74 -1.40
N THR A 325 12.98 3.74 -1.16
CA THR A 325 13.69 2.69 -0.43
C THR A 325 14.57 3.30 0.65
N THR A 326 14.36 2.90 1.90
CA THR A 326 15.21 3.28 3.03
C THR A 326 16.04 2.08 3.48
N VAL A 327 17.34 2.28 3.71
CA VAL A 327 18.26 1.24 4.19
C VAL A 327 19.12 1.72 5.36
N LEU A 328 19.37 0.82 6.30
CA LEU A 328 20.23 1.05 7.46
C LEU A 328 21.71 1.09 7.05
N LEU A 329 22.41 2.14 7.47
CA LEU A 329 23.85 2.30 7.29
C LEU A 329 24.64 1.85 8.52
N ARG A 330 24.15 2.19 9.71
CA ARG A 330 24.71 1.80 11.01
C ARG A 330 23.71 2.09 12.11
N ALA A 331 23.71 1.31 13.18
CA ALA A 331 22.96 1.61 14.38
C ALA A 331 23.62 1.06 15.65
N SER A 332 23.22 1.62 16.79
CA SER A 332 23.50 1.07 18.10
C SER A 332 22.28 1.19 19.03
N ILE A 333 22.19 0.24 19.96
CA ILE A 333 21.20 0.25 21.05
C ILE A 333 22.00 0.29 22.35
N ASN A 334 21.77 1.30 23.18
CA ASN A 334 22.52 1.52 24.43
C ASN A 334 24.05 1.52 24.22
N GLY A 335 24.52 2.03 23.08
CA GLY A 335 25.93 2.08 22.70
C GLY A 335 26.51 0.79 22.10
N ALA A 336 25.78 -0.33 22.14
CA ALA A 336 26.20 -1.57 21.47
C ALA A 336 25.80 -1.54 20.00
N SER A 337 26.76 -1.72 19.09
CA SER A 337 26.50 -1.89 17.66
C SER A 337 25.66 -3.14 17.40
N ILE A 338 24.78 -3.08 16.40
CA ILE A 338 23.93 -4.20 15.98
C ILE A 338 24.42 -4.86 14.70
#